data_AF-A0A6N8SAG4-F1
#
_entry.id   AF-A0A6N8SAG4-F1
#
_cell.length_a   1.000
_cell.length_b   1.000
_cell.length_c   1.000
_cell.angle_alpha   90.00
_cell.angle_beta   90.00
_cell.angle_gamma   90.00
#
_symmetry.space_group_name_H-M   'P 1'
#
loop_
_entity.id
_entity.type
_entity.pdbx_description
1 polymer ?
#
loop_
_entity_poly.entity_id
_entity_poly.type
_entity_poly.pdbx_seq_one_letter_code
_entity_poly.pdbx_strand_id
1 'polypeptide(L)'
;MTDTVNLDRFDALVQSQEDGIEFDLVDEMGKPIGLKISLVGPDSKQARKAMKEVAQEFSKRAEDRALAGEGTPDDEEDQRTAAYLSKVTTGWSPNPSIAGKAVSFSEENARTFFGRFRIFAEQVEVRAVRRGPFAKG
;
A
#
# COMPACT_ATOMS: atom_id res chain seq x y z
N MET A 1 -11.01 -20.10 39.64
CA MET A 1 -10.63 -18.75 39.19
C MET A 1 -10.75 -18.75 37.69
N THR A 2 -11.53 -17.85 37.12
CA THR A 2 -11.66 -17.74 35.66
C THR A 2 -10.54 -16.83 35.20
N ASP A 3 -9.46 -17.41 34.68
CA ASP A 3 -8.37 -16.66 34.06
C ASP A 3 -8.88 -16.10 32.73
N THR A 4 -9.43 -14.90 32.76
CA THR A 4 -9.85 -14.18 31.56
C THR A 4 -8.71 -13.33 31.04
N VAL A 5 -8.45 -13.42 29.73
CA VAL A 5 -7.49 -12.53 29.04
C VAL A 5 -8.19 -11.22 28.71
N ASN A 6 -7.63 -10.09 29.16
CA ASN A 6 -8.11 -8.76 28.78
C ASN A 6 -7.70 -8.45 27.32
N LEU A 7 -8.70 -8.28 26.44
CA LEU A 7 -8.50 -7.94 25.03
C LEU A 7 -8.53 -6.44 24.75
N ASP A 8 -9.01 -5.61 25.67
CA ASP A 8 -9.04 -4.13 25.54
C ASP A 8 -7.62 -3.56 25.37
N ARG A 9 -6.60 -4.32 25.78
CA ARG A 9 -5.19 -4.01 25.53
C ARG A 9 -4.82 -3.87 24.04
N PHE A 10 -5.69 -4.31 23.13
CA PHE A 10 -5.49 -4.20 21.68
C PHE A 10 -6.20 -3.00 21.05
N ASP A 11 -7.00 -2.22 21.78
CA ASP A 11 -7.71 -1.05 21.23
C ASP A 11 -6.74 -0.01 20.65
N ALA A 12 -5.60 0.20 21.32
CA ALA A 12 -4.53 1.06 20.83
C ALA A 12 -3.92 0.56 19.52
N LEU A 13 -3.82 -0.77 19.35
CA LEU A 13 -3.37 -1.37 18.09
C LEU A 13 -4.42 -1.21 17.01
N VAL A 14 -5.71 -1.35 17.31
CA VAL A 14 -6.77 -1.12 16.33
C VAL A 14 -6.74 0.33 15.83
N GLN A 15 -6.62 1.30 16.75
CA GLN A 15 -6.54 2.71 16.39
C GLN A 15 -5.30 3.03 15.55
N SER A 16 -4.14 2.44 15.86
CA SER A 16 -2.93 2.70 15.10
C SER A 16 -2.97 2.19 13.65
N GLN A 17 -3.82 1.19 13.36
CA GLN A 17 -4.08 0.76 11.98
C GLN A 17 -4.78 1.86 11.19
N GLU A 18 -5.73 2.57 11.80
CA GLU A 18 -6.45 3.67 11.16
C GLU A 18 -5.58 4.93 11.07
N ASP A 19 -4.79 5.24 12.11
CA ASP A 19 -3.87 6.39 12.11
C ASP A 19 -2.77 6.26 11.04
N GLY A 20 -2.33 5.03 10.79
CA GLY A 20 -1.26 4.72 9.86
C GLY A 20 0.14 5.04 10.39
N ILE A 21 1.12 4.97 9.50
CA ILE A 21 2.54 5.27 9.77
C ILE A 21 3.12 6.14 8.65
N GLU A 22 4.22 6.81 8.97
CA GLU A 22 5.11 7.48 8.02
C GLU A 22 6.52 6.86 8.13
N PHE A 23 7.20 6.66 7.01
CA PHE A 23 8.57 6.13 6.99
C PHE A 23 9.34 6.58 5.76
N ASP A 24 10.68 6.61 5.86
CA ASP A 24 11.58 6.91 4.76
C ASP A 24 11.74 5.72 3.80
N LEU A 25 11.69 6.00 2.51
CA LEU A 25 12.17 5.09 1.48
C LEU A 25 13.70 5.11 1.46
N VAL A 26 14.27 3.96 1.12
CA VAL A 26 15.72 3.76 1.06
C VAL A 26 16.18 3.34 -0.33
N ASP A 27 17.43 3.65 -0.64
CA ASP A 27 18.13 3.17 -1.84
C ASP A 27 18.54 1.70 -1.72
N GLU A 28 19.23 1.17 -2.74
CA GLU A 28 19.73 -0.20 -2.77
C GLU A 28 20.76 -0.53 -1.67
N MET A 29 21.34 0.49 -1.04
CA MET A 29 22.27 0.36 0.08
C MET A 29 21.57 0.52 1.44
N GLY A 30 20.25 0.70 1.45
CA GLY A 30 19.47 0.93 2.67
C GLY A 30 19.59 2.35 3.22
N LYS A 31 20.09 3.32 2.44
CA LYS A 31 20.19 4.72 2.87
C LYS A 31 18.92 5.50 2.52
N PRO A 32 18.41 6.33 3.43
CA PRO A 32 17.25 7.18 3.13
C PRO A 32 17.48 8.08 1.92
N ILE A 33 16.51 8.11 1.00
CA ILE A 33 16.57 8.97 -0.20
C ILE A 33 15.95 10.35 0.03
N GLY A 34 15.49 10.63 1.24
CA GLY A 34 14.78 11.87 1.59
C GLY A 34 13.33 11.93 1.09
N LEU A 35 12.73 10.78 0.76
CA LEU A 35 11.31 10.65 0.41
C LEU A 35 10.60 9.79 1.46
N LYS A 36 9.56 10.36 2.06
CA LYS A 36 8.71 9.67 3.02
C LYS A 36 7.40 9.23 2.38
N ILE A 37 6.91 8.07 2.82
CA ILE A 37 5.60 7.54 2.47
C ILE A 37 4.76 7.41 3.73
N SER A 38 3.50 7.81 3.64
CA SER A 38 2.50 7.59 4.68
C SER A 38 1.47 6.57 4.21
N LEU A 39 1.12 5.58 5.04
CA LEU A 39 0.08 4.60 4.72
C LEU A 39 -0.72 4.18 5.96
N VAL A 40 -1.94 3.73 5.72
CA VAL A 40 -2.77 3.05 6.75
C VAL A 40 -2.32 1.60 6.97
N GLY A 41 -2.70 1.03 8.11
CA GLY A 41 -2.43 -0.37 8.45
C GLY A 41 -3.31 -1.38 7.72
N PRO A 42 -2.85 -2.65 7.61
CA PRO A 42 -3.57 -3.72 6.92
C PRO A 42 -4.99 -3.98 7.45
N ASP A 43 -5.24 -3.71 8.75
CA ASP A 43 -6.54 -3.95 9.34
C ASP A 43 -7.48 -2.74 9.27
N SER A 44 -7.01 -1.60 8.76
CA SER A 44 -7.80 -0.37 8.65
C SER A 44 -9.01 -0.53 7.75
N LYS A 45 -10.03 0.31 7.95
CA LYS A 45 -11.21 0.37 7.06
C LYS A 45 -10.80 0.64 5.61
N GLN A 46 -9.82 1.52 5.40
CA GLN A 46 -9.32 1.87 4.07
C GLN A 46 -8.59 0.70 3.41
N ALA A 47 -7.73 -0.03 4.11
CA ALA A 47 -7.07 -1.23 3.55
C ALA A 47 -8.07 -2.33 3.20
N ARG A 48 -9.06 -2.58 4.06
CA ARG A 48 -10.13 -3.56 3.77
C ARG A 48 -10.97 -3.17 2.56
N LYS A 49 -11.26 -1.88 2.40
CA LYS A 49 -11.95 -1.35 1.23
C LYS A 49 -11.08 -1.51 -0.02
N ALA A 50 -9.81 -1.13 0.06
CA ALA A 50 -8.84 -1.24 -1.04
C ALA A 50 -8.72 -2.68 -1.57
N MET A 51 -8.61 -3.68 -0.68
CA MET A 51 -8.56 -5.09 -1.07
C MET A 51 -9.79 -5.51 -1.90
N LYS A 52 -10.99 -5.08 -1.49
CA LYS A 52 -12.24 -5.39 -2.20
C LYS A 52 -12.30 -4.70 -3.56
N GLU A 53 -11.96 -3.42 -3.61
CA GLU A 53 -11.98 -2.64 -4.86
C GLU A 53 -10.98 -3.19 -5.87
N VAL A 54 -9.77 -3.52 -5.46
CA VAL A 54 -8.75 -4.11 -6.33
C VAL A 54 -9.17 -5.51 -6.79
N ALA A 55 -9.77 -6.32 -5.92
CA ALA A 55 -10.31 -7.62 -6.34
C ALA A 55 -11.39 -7.48 -7.41
N GLN A 56 -12.32 -6.54 -7.24
CA GLN A 56 -13.38 -6.25 -8.21
C GLN A 56 -12.83 -5.70 -9.52
N GLU A 57 -11.89 -4.75 -9.46
CA GLU A 57 -11.24 -4.17 -10.64
C GLU A 57 -10.59 -5.27 -11.51
N PHE A 58 -9.81 -6.16 -10.89
CA PHE A 58 -9.08 -7.19 -11.63
C PHE A 58 -9.96 -8.36 -12.07
N SER A 59 -11.03 -8.68 -11.34
CA SER A 59 -12.06 -9.62 -11.83
C SER A 59 -12.70 -9.10 -13.11
N LYS A 60 -13.10 -7.82 -13.13
CA LYS A 60 -13.70 -7.19 -14.31
C LYS A 60 -12.72 -7.17 -15.49
N ARG A 61 -11.46 -6.81 -15.26
CA ARG A 61 -10.42 -6.86 -16.31
C ARG A 61 -10.24 -8.28 -16.88
N ALA A 62 -10.29 -9.30 -16.03
CA ALA A 62 -10.20 -10.69 -16.49
C ALA A 62 -11.41 -11.12 -17.33
N GLU A 63 -12.62 -10.72 -16.93
CA GLU A 63 -13.84 -10.92 -17.71
C GLU A 63 -13.77 -10.23 -19.07
N ASP A 64 -13.37 -8.95 -19.11
CA ASP A 64 -13.23 -8.17 -20.33
C ASP A 64 -12.21 -8.81 -21.30
N ARG A 65 -11.07 -9.30 -20.80
CA ARG A 65 -10.07 -10.02 -21.59
C ARG A 65 -10.57 -11.36 -22.11
N ALA A 66 -11.28 -12.12 -21.29
CA ALA A 66 -11.86 -13.40 -21.71
C ALA A 66 -12.85 -13.20 -22.87
N LEU A 67 -13.65 -12.12 -22.85
CA LEU A 67 -14.53 -11.74 -23.96
C LEU A 67 -13.76 -11.31 -25.21
N ALA A 68 -12.60 -10.69 -25.05
CA ALA A 68 -11.72 -10.27 -26.15
C ALA A 68 -10.84 -11.41 -26.71
N GLY A 69 -10.80 -12.58 -26.06
CA GLY A 69 -9.90 -13.67 -26.43
C GLY A 69 -8.43 -13.40 -26.07
N GLU A 70 -8.17 -12.50 -25.13
CA GLU A 70 -6.84 -12.10 -24.68
C GLU A 70 -6.37 -12.96 -23.50
N GLY A 71 -5.05 -13.20 -23.41
CA GLY A 71 -4.43 -13.87 -22.27
C GLY A 71 -4.25 -12.95 -21.06
N THR A 72 -3.95 -13.53 -19.90
CA THR A 72 -3.54 -12.77 -18.72
C THR A 72 -2.16 -12.15 -18.94
N PRO A 73 -1.97 -10.83 -18.71
CA PRO A 73 -0.66 -10.21 -18.78
C PRO A 73 0.32 -10.77 -17.75
N ASP A 74 1.60 -10.93 -18.13
CA ASP A 74 2.65 -11.43 -17.23
C ASP A 74 2.88 -10.52 -16.01
N ASP A 75 2.55 -9.23 -16.11
CA ASP A 75 2.72 -8.21 -15.08
C ASP A 75 1.44 -7.95 -14.25
N GLU A 76 0.40 -8.77 -14.39
CA GLU A 76 -0.88 -8.55 -13.71
C GLU A 76 -0.75 -8.47 -12.18
N GLU A 77 0.12 -9.30 -11.59
CA GLU A 77 0.38 -9.28 -10.15
C GLU A 77 1.00 -7.93 -9.72
N ASP A 78 1.99 -7.44 -10.45
CA ASP A 78 2.64 -6.15 -10.20
C ASP A 78 1.62 -5.01 -10.32
N GLN A 79 0.74 -5.05 -11.33
CA GLN A 79 -0.33 -4.08 -11.50
C GLN A 79 -1.33 -4.11 -10.34
N ARG A 80 -1.63 -5.30 -9.80
CA ARG A 80 -2.53 -5.49 -8.66
C ARG A 80 -1.92 -4.94 -7.39
N THR A 81 -0.64 -5.22 -7.15
CA THR A 81 0.13 -4.67 -6.03
C THR A 81 0.16 -3.14 -6.12
N ALA A 82 0.51 -2.56 -7.26
CA ALA A 82 0.52 -1.11 -7.45
C ALA A 82 -0.86 -0.47 -7.19
N ALA A 83 -1.95 -1.12 -7.62
CA ALA A 83 -3.32 -0.66 -7.37
C ALA A 83 -3.72 -0.74 -5.88
N TYR A 84 -3.26 -1.76 -5.17
CA TYR A 84 -3.49 -1.85 -3.73
C TYR A 84 -2.68 -0.78 -2.98
N LEU A 85 -1.38 -0.67 -3.26
CA LEU A 85 -0.49 0.30 -2.60
C LEU A 85 -0.95 1.74 -2.83
N SER A 86 -1.45 2.07 -4.03
CA SER A 86 -1.98 3.42 -4.31
C SER A 86 -3.20 3.79 -3.46
N LYS A 87 -4.00 2.80 -3.07
CA LYS A 87 -5.21 3.00 -2.27
C LYS A 87 -4.96 3.02 -0.77
N VAL A 88 -3.90 2.38 -0.27
CA VAL A 88 -3.55 2.38 1.16
C VAL A 88 -2.52 3.44 1.53
N THR A 89 -1.81 3.99 0.55
CA THR A 89 -0.96 5.16 0.74
C THR A 89 -1.84 6.40 0.98
N THR A 90 -1.52 7.18 2.00
CA THR A 90 -2.24 8.40 2.37
C THR A 90 -1.48 9.68 2.04
N GLY A 91 -0.19 9.56 1.73
CA GLY A 91 0.63 10.69 1.30
C GLY A 91 2.08 10.34 1.02
N TRP A 92 2.80 11.32 0.48
CA TRP A 92 4.25 11.34 0.45
C TRP A 92 4.77 12.75 0.72
N SER A 93 6.00 12.85 1.20
CA SER A 93 6.67 14.13 1.43
C SER A 93 8.19 14.00 1.34
N PRO A 94 8.89 14.87 0.60
CA PRO A 94 8.36 15.90 -0.30
C PRO A 94 7.73 15.29 -1.56
N ASN A 95 7.20 16.12 -2.47
CA ASN A 95 6.78 15.66 -3.79
C ASN A 95 8.00 15.16 -4.59
N PRO A 96 8.03 13.89 -5.04
CA PRO A 96 9.14 13.37 -5.84
C PRO A 96 9.20 14.07 -7.20
N SER A 97 10.41 14.16 -7.77
CA SER A 97 10.62 14.65 -9.13
C SER A 97 10.76 13.47 -10.10
N ILE A 98 9.89 13.40 -11.10
CA ILE A 98 9.95 12.39 -12.16
C ILE A 98 10.06 13.13 -13.49
N ALA A 99 11.11 12.82 -14.27
CA ALA A 99 11.43 13.52 -15.52
C ALA A 99 11.48 15.05 -15.36
N GLY A 100 12.02 15.53 -14.23
CA GLY A 100 12.20 16.95 -13.93
C GLY A 100 10.93 17.67 -13.46
N LYS A 101 9.81 16.97 -13.25
CA LYS A 101 8.56 17.55 -12.76
C LYS A 101 8.23 17.02 -11.38
N ALA A 102 7.86 17.92 -10.47
CA ALA A 102 7.31 17.54 -9.17
C ALA A 102 5.96 16.85 -9.36
N VAL A 103 5.80 15.69 -8.72
CA VAL A 103 4.58 14.88 -8.78
C VAL A 103 3.87 15.01 -7.44
N SER A 104 2.71 15.67 -7.42
CA SER A 104 1.89 15.76 -6.22
C SER A 104 1.26 14.42 -5.88
N PHE A 105 1.00 14.18 -4.60
CA PHE A 105 0.32 12.97 -4.18
C PHE A 105 -1.10 12.91 -4.74
N SER A 106 -1.44 11.78 -5.36
CA SER A 106 -2.79 11.36 -5.74
C SER A 106 -2.79 9.83 -5.90
N GLU A 107 -3.96 9.18 -5.85
CA GLU A 107 -4.05 7.72 -6.07
C GLU A 107 -3.48 7.33 -7.45
N GLU A 108 -3.79 8.10 -8.50
CA GLU A 108 -3.28 7.86 -9.86
C GLU A 108 -1.75 7.99 -9.94
N ASN A 109 -1.19 9.03 -9.33
CA ASN A 109 0.24 9.24 -9.30
C ASN A 109 0.95 8.17 -8.45
N ALA A 110 0.36 7.76 -7.33
CA ALA A 110 0.88 6.68 -6.50
C ALA A 110 0.86 5.35 -7.25
N ARG A 111 -0.21 5.04 -7.98
CA ARG A 111 -0.30 3.83 -8.81
C ARG A 111 0.78 3.82 -9.88
N THR A 112 0.99 4.95 -10.55
CA THR A 112 2.05 5.12 -11.55
C THR A 112 3.44 4.98 -10.93
N PHE A 113 3.65 5.56 -9.74
CA PHE A 113 4.91 5.48 -9.01
C PHE A 113 5.25 4.02 -8.65
N PHE A 114 4.31 3.29 -8.04
CA PHE A 114 4.54 1.90 -7.64
C PHE A 114 4.63 0.94 -8.82
N GLY A 115 3.90 1.19 -9.91
CA GLY A 115 4.04 0.42 -11.14
C GLY A 115 5.38 0.65 -11.85
N ARG A 116 6.01 1.82 -11.66
CA ARG A 116 7.30 2.15 -12.28
C ARG A 116 8.50 1.74 -11.43
N PHE A 117 8.43 1.94 -10.12
CA PHE A 117 9.57 1.76 -9.22
C PHE A 117 9.34 0.59 -8.27
N ARG A 118 9.52 -0.63 -8.80
CA ARG A 118 9.30 -1.88 -8.06
C ARG A 118 10.05 -1.94 -6.72
N ILE A 119 11.29 -1.44 -6.69
CA ILE A 119 12.11 -1.38 -5.46
C ILE A 119 11.43 -0.62 -4.31
N PHE A 120 10.61 0.39 -4.62
CA PHE A 120 9.88 1.16 -3.63
C PHE A 120 8.50 0.53 -3.34
N ALA A 121 7.86 -0.05 -4.35
CA ALA A 121 6.65 -0.83 -4.15
C ALA A 121 6.87 -1.95 -3.12
N GLU A 122 7.95 -2.72 -3.24
CA GLU A 122 8.30 -3.80 -2.31
C GLU A 122 8.54 -3.28 -0.88
N GLN A 123 9.20 -2.13 -0.71
CA GLN A 123 9.41 -1.51 0.60
C GLN A 123 8.10 -1.09 1.29
N VAL A 124 7.14 -0.60 0.50
CA VAL A 124 5.82 -0.17 0.99
C VAL A 124 4.94 -1.38 1.24
N GLU A 125 4.95 -2.39 0.36
CA GLU A 125 4.18 -3.62 0.49
C GLU A 125 4.50 -4.35 1.79
N VAL A 126 5.79 -4.52 2.10
CA VAL A 126 6.24 -5.16 3.35
C VAL A 126 5.60 -4.50 4.58
N ARG A 127 5.37 -3.18 4.54
CA ARG A 127 4.70 -2.45 5.61
C ARG A 127 3.19 -2.56 5.52
N ALA A 128 2.62 -2.47 4.31
CA ALA A 128 1.19 -2.54 4.07
C ALA A 128 0.54 -3.88 4.46
N VAL A 129 1.32 -4.97 4.56
CA VAL A 129 0.81 -6.31 4.92
C VAL A 129 1.15 -6.75 6.34
N ARG A 130 2.05 -6.05 7.04
CA ARG A 130 2.50 -6.42 8.38
C ARG A 130 1.82 -5.55 9.45
N ARG A 131 1.40 -6.18 10.55
CA ARG A 131 0.85 -5.48 11.73
C ARG A 131 1.93 -4.87 12.63
N GLY A 132 3.13 -5.47 12.63
CA GLY A 132 4.25 -5.06 13.47
C GLY A 132 4.63 -3.59 13.38
N PRO A 133 4.76 -2.99 12.17
CA PRO A 133 5.05 -1.56 12.01
C PRO A 133 4.04 -0.61 12.68
N PHE A 134 2.81 -1.07 12.91
CA PHE A 134 1.73 -0.28 13.50
C PHE A 134 1.57 -0.57 15.00
N ALA A 135 2.24 -1.59 15.54
CA ALA A 135 2.24 -1.83 16.98
C ALA A 135 3.07 -0.73 17.65
N LYS A 136 2.40 0.17 18.38
CA LYS A 136 3.08 1.05 19.33
C LYS A 136 3.61 0.14 20.44
N GLY A 137 4.93 0.08 20.58
CA GLY A 137 5.61 -0.70 21.63
C GLY A 137 5.22 -0.22 23.03
#